data_AF-A0A1X1RBH9-F1
#
_entry.id   AF-A0A1X1RBH9-F1
#
_cell.length_a   1.000
_cell.length_b   1.000
_cell.length_c   1.000
_cell.angle_alpha   90.00
_cell.angle_beta   90.00
_cell.angle_gamma   90.00
#
_symmetry.space_group_name_H-M   'P 1'
#
loop_
_entity.id
_entity.type
_entity.pdbx_description
1 polymer ?
#
loop_
_entity_poly.entity_id
_entity_poly.type
_entity_poly.pdbx_seq_one_letter_code
_entity_poly.pdbx_strand_id
1 'polypeptide(L)'
;MGSMVKKFVMAVAAAAVPAMVVSAVPAHANGLTLTAAPQITDQGVWIGWVGGSGASWCTVSTDWLTSKAFQDDQGKGGVLMGSTPLWRASNYQVSCENGDEGFIGGVWY
;
A
#
# COMPACT_ATOMS: atom_id res chain seq x y z
N MET A 1 45.25 -32.25 -36.87
CA MET A 1 44.38 -31.85 -35.74
C MET A 1 43.09 -31.31 -36.33
N GLY A 2 41.97 -31.95 -35.98
CA GLY A 2 40.70 -31.86 -36.70
C GLY A 2 39.91 -30.57 -36.46
N SER A 3 39.18 -30.22 -37.52
CA SER A 3 38.27 -29.09 -37.70
C SER A 3 37.24 -28.95 -36.57
N MET A 4 37.17 -27.77 -35.94
CA MET A 4 36.06 -27.41 -35.06
C MET A 4 34.86 -26.94 -35.88
N VAL A 5 33.81 -27.75 -35.89
CA VAL A 5 32.51 -27.48 -36.52
C VAL A 5 31.83 -26.31 -35.80
N LYS A 6 31.71 -25.16 -36.47
CA LYS A 6 30.87 -24.03 -36.03
C LYS A 6 29.40 -24.42 -36.16
N LYS A 7 28.77 -24.75 -35.02
CA LYS A 7 27.31 -24.91 -34.93
C LYS A 7 26.64 -23.55 -35.12
N PHE A 8 25.72 -23.50 -36.09
CA PHE A 8 24.79 -22.41 -36.32
C PHE A 8 23.98 -22.10 -35.05
N VAL A 9 23.81 -20.82 -34.75
CA VAL A 9 22.69 -20.32 -33.95
C VAL A 9 22.10 -19.13 -34.70
N MET A 10 21.04 -19.38 -35.49
CA MET A 10 20.01 -18.38 -35.73
C MET A 10 19.08 -18.43 -34.51
N ALA A 11 18.92 -17.32 -33.81
CA ALA A 11 17.89 -17.17 -32.80
C ALA A 11 17.37 -15.73 -32.79
N VAL A 12 16.23 -15.57 -33.48
CA VAL A 12 15.07 -14.73 -33.17
C VAL A 12 15.35 -13.40 -32.45
N ALA A 13 15.05 -12.30 -33.14
CA ALA A 13 14.81 -11.02 -32.50
C ALA A 13 13.65 -11.17 -31.50
N ALA A 14 13.97 -11.26 -30.21
CA ALA A 14 12.98 -11.13 -29.15
C ALA A 14 12.52 -9.67 -29.15
N ALA A 15 11.26 -9.45 -29.54
CA ALA A 15 10.59 -8.21 -29.23
C ALA A 15 10.71 -7.96 -27.72
N ALA A 16 11.19 -6.77 -27.34
CA ALA A 16 11.27 -6.36 -25.96
C ALA A 16 9.85 -6.32 -25.38
N VAL A 17 9.44 -7.42 -24.76
CA VAL A 17 8.32 -7.44 -23.83
C VAL A 17 8.74 -6.52 -22.70
N PRO A 18 7.91 -5.53 -22.28
CA PRO A 18 8.21 -4.77 -21.08
C PRO A 18 8.44 -5.81 -19.99
N ALA A 19 9.64 -5.81 -19.41
CA ALA A 19 9.90 -6.58 -18.21
C ALA A 19 8.90 -6.06 -17.19
N MET A 20 7.79 -6.76 -17.06
CA MET A 20 6.86 -6.57 -15.96
C MET A 20 7.71 -6.91 -14.76
N VAL A 21 8.17 -5.86 -14.07
CA VAL A 21 8.76 -5.99 -12.75
C VAL A 21 7.64 -6.61 -11.92
N VAL A 22 7.64 -7.94 -11.85
CA VAL A 22 6.94 -8.66 -10.81
C VAL A 22 7.72 -8.31 -9.56
N SER A 23 7.39 -7.16 -8.99
CA SER A 23 7.77 -6.80 -7.64
C SER A 23 7.45 -8.03 -6.82
N ALA A 24 8.47 -8.64 -6.22
CA ALA A 24 8.29 -9.73 -5.29
C ALA A 24 7.30 -9.24 -4.23
N VAL A 25 6.05 -9.70 -4.33
CA VAL A 25 5.03 -9.46 -3.30
C VAL A 25 5.65 -10.04 -2.03
N PRO A 26 5.91 -9.25 -0.98
CA PRO A 26 6.33 -9.82 0.28
C PRO A 26 5.20 -10.75 0.72
N ALA A 27 5.48 -12.05 0.79
CA ALA A 27 4.50 -13.09 1.06
C ALA A 27 4.01 -13.12 2.53
N HIS A 28 3.98 -11.97 3.20
CA HIS A 28 3.46 -11.79 4.56
C HIS A 28 2.76 -10.43 4.64
N ALA A 29 1.58 -10.33 4.02
CA ALA A 29 0.63 -9.26 4.32
C ALA A 29 0.21 -9.38 5.79
N ASN A 30 0.65 -8.43 6.63
CA ASN A 30 0.25 -8.41 8.03
C ASN A 30 -0.97 -7.52 8.22
N GLY A 31 -1.85 -7.90 9.15
CA GLY A 31 -2.99 -7.06 9.52
C GLY A 31 -2.53 -5.81 10.27
N LEU A 32 -3.09 -4.67 9.90
CA LEU A 32 -2.97 -3.41 10.61
C LEU A 32 -4.18 -3.24 11.54
N THR A 33 -3.92 -2.87 12.78
CA THR A 33 -4.97 -2.44 13.71
C THR A 33 -5.14 -0.94 13.60
N LEU A 34 -6.31 -0.50 13.13
CA LEU A 34 -6.61 0.91 12.91
C LEU A 34 -7.34 1.52 14.12
N THR A 35 -7.11 2.81 14.32
CA THR A 35 -7.77 3.65 15.32
C THR A 35 -8.24 4.94 14.63
N ALA A 36 -9.40 5.43 15.02
CA ALA A 36 -9.96 6.68 14.54
C ALA A 36 -10.13 7.65 15.71
N ALA A 37 -9.58 8.85 15.59
CA ALA A 37 -9.70 9.91 16.59
C ALA A 37 -10.18 11.21 15.92
N PRO A 38 -11.44 11.64 16.16
CA PRO A 38 -11.96 12.93 15.69
C PRO A 38 -11.04 14.07 16.15
N GLN A 39 -10.64 14.95 15.24
CA GLN A 39 -9.88 16.14 15.59
C GLN A 39 -10.82 17.35 15.65
N ILE A 40 -10.84 18.06 16.78
CA ILE A 40 -11.73 19.21 17.00
C ILE A 40 -11.27 20.43 16.18
N THR A 41 -9.96 20.53 15.95
CA THR A 41 -9.32 21.73 15.38
C THR A 41 -9.30 21.75 13.86
N ASP A 42 -9.32 20.58 13.22
CA ASP A 42 -9.28 20.42 11.78
C ASP A 42 -10.42 19.49 11.38
N GLN A 43 -11.32 19.95 10.52
CA GLN A 43 -12.51 19.22 10.05
C GLN A 43 -12.13 17.85 9.45
N GLY A 44 -11.93 16.83 10.28
CA GLY A 44 -11.40 15.54 9.89
C GLY A 44 -11.12 14.57 11.04
N VAL A 45 -10.84 13.33 10.65
CA VAL A 45 -10.55 12.23 11.57
C VAL A 45 -9.09 11.85 11.40
N TRP A 46 -8.35 11.75 12.52
CA TRP A 46 -7.03 11.15 12.51
C TRP A 46 -7.17 9.63 12.44
N ILE A 47 -6.65 9.03 11.38
CA ILE A 47 -6.59 7.58 11.20
C ILE A 47 -5.16 7.16 11.53
N GLY A 48 -4.99 6.52 12.69
CA GLY A 48 -3.72 5.93 13.10
C GLY A 48 -3.78 4.41 13.01
N TRP A 49 -2.64 3.77 12.78
CA TRP A 49 -2.54 2.31 12.79
C TRP A 49 -1.26 1.82 13.44
N VAL A 50 -1.33 0.57 13.90
CA VAL A 50 -0.21 -0.18 14.46
C VAL A 50 -0.25 -1.63 13.96
N GLY A 51 0.92 -2.25 13.80
CA GLY A 51 1.04 -3.64 13.34
C GLY A 51 1.86 -3.73 12.06
N GLY A 52 1.56 -4.68 11.18
CA GLY A 52 2.26 -4.74 9.89
C GLY A 52 3.63 -5.42 9.95
N SER A 53 4.37 -5.34 8.85
CA SER A 53 5.60 -6.08 8.58
C SER A 53 6.85 -5.19 8.47
N GLY A 54 6.70 -3.87 8.61
CA GLY A 54 7.82 -2.91 8.64
C GLY A 54 7.52 -1.59 7.95
N ALA A 55 8.57 -0.83 7.66
CA ALA A 55 8.45 0.50 7.07
C ALA A 55 7.95 0.45 5.62
N SER A 56 6.91 1.22 5.30
CA SER A 56 6.29 1.21 3.97
C SER A 56 5.46 2.47 3.74
N TRP A 57 5.24 2.83 2.46
CA TRP A 57 4.22 3.81 2.12
C TRP A 57 2.84 3.16 2.13
N CYS A 58 1.91 3.81 2.81
CA CYS A 58 0.53 3.35 2.95
C CYS A 58 -0.45 4.35 2.35
N THR A 59 -1.48 3.83 1.71
CA THR A 59 -2.57 4.60 1.14
C THR A 59 -3.81 4.39 2.01
N VAL A 60 -4.38 5.50 2.48
CA VAL A 60 -5.63 5.52 3.25
C VAL A 60 -6.75 5.95 2.33
N SER A 61 -7.73 5.09 2.13
CA SER A 61 -8.81 5.24 1.16
C SER A 61 -10.17 5.30 1.85
N THR A 62 -11.01 6.20 1.35
CA THR A 62 -12.45 6.33 1.65
C THR A 62 -13.20 6.52 0.33
N ASP A 63 -14.53 6.58 0.34
CA ASP A 63 -15.31 6.82 -0.89
C ASP A 63 -15.25 8.26 -1.40
N TRP A 64 -14.68 9.22 -0.65
CA TRP A 64 -14.59 10.63 -1.06
C TRP A 64 -13.16 11.20 -1.06
N LEU A 65 -12.22 10.55 -0.36
CA LEU A 65 -10.85 11.02 -0.24
C LEU A 65 -9.88 9.85 -0.19
N THR A 66 -8.71 10.07 -0.77
CA THR A 66 -7.54 9.21 -0.62
C THR A 66 -6.37 10.04 -0.13
N SER A 67 -5.62 9.51 0.82
CA SER A 67 -4.42 10.14 1.36
C SER A 67 -3.28 9.12 1.44
N LYS A 68 -2.04 9.61 1.51
CA LYS A 68 -0.85 8.78 1.69
C LYS A 68 -0.12 9.18 2.95
N ALA A 69 0.42 8.19 3.65
CA ALA A 69 1.29 8.39 4.81
C ALA A 69 2.30 7.24 4.93
N PHE A 70 3.41 7.51 5.61
CA PHE A 70 4.47 6.54 5.81
C PHE A 70 4.24 5.78 7.12
N GLN A 71 4.39 4.46 7.06
CA GLN A 71 4.49 3.58 8.21
C GLN A 71 5.96 3.44 8.60
N ASP A 72 6.27 3.62 9.87
CA ASP A 72 7.62 3.47 10.41
C ASP A 72 8.04 1.99 10.52
N ASP A 73 9.30 1.76 10.91
CA ASP A 73 9.88 0.44 11.09
C ASP A 73 9.25 -0.35 12.27
N GLN A 74 8.56 0.34 13.18
CA GLN A 74 7.78 -0.26 14.25
C GLN A 74 6.36 -0.60 13.81
N GLY A 75 6.01 -0.35 12.55
CA GLY A 75 4.69 -0.67 12.03
C GLY A 75 3.61 0.32 12.44
N LYS A 76 4.01 1.55 12.82
CA LYS A 76 3.09 2.62 13.20
C LYS A 76 2.98 3.64 12.07
N GLY A 77 1.78 4.13 11.85
CA GLY A 77 1.54 5.21 10.91
C GLY A 77 0.28 5.98 11.26
N GLY A 78 0.09 7.11 10.62
CA GLY A 78 -1.14 7.87 10.77
C GLY A 78 -1.26 9.03 9.82
N VAL A 79 -2.50 9.41 9.54
CA VAL A 79 -2.81 10.54 8.69
C VAL A 79 -4.10 11.22 9.12
N LEU A 80 -4.15 12.55 8.98
CA LEU A 80 -5.39 13.30 9.11
C LEU A 80 -6.20 13.16 7.82
N MET A 81 -7.38 12.56 7.93
CA MET A 81 -8.36 12.48 6.84
C MET A 81 -9.29 13.69 6.92
N GLY A 82 -8.91 14.76 6.22
CA GLY A 82 -9.70 15.98 6.11
C GLY A 82 -11.02 15.78 5.36
N SER A 83 -11.91 16.77 5.48
CA SER A 83 -13.20 16.81 4.79
C SER A 83 -14.06 15.58 5.07
N THR A 84 -13.94 15.00 6.28
CA THR A 84 -14.75 13.85 6.67
C THR A 84 -16.22 14.27 6.77
N PRO A 85 -17.15 13.58 6.09
CA PRO A 85 -18.57 13.89 6.13
C PRO A 85 -19.16 13.74 7.54
N LEU A 86 -19.81 14.79 8.05
CA LEU A 86 -20.43 14.86 9.39
C LEU A 86 -21.78 14.12 9.51
N TRP A 87 -22.34 13.68 8.39
CA TRP A 87 -23.75 13.25 8.28
C TRP A 87 -23.89 11.78 7.90
N ARG A 88 -22.78 11.03 7.86
CA ARG A 88 -22.77 9.59 7.61
C ARG A 88 -21.60 8.90 8.29
N ALA A 89 -21.79 7.62 8.55
CA ALA A 89 -20.69 6.74 8.91
C ALA A 89 -19.67 6.65 7.77
N SER A 90 -18.41 6.64 8.15
CA SER A 90 -17.25 6.67 7.29
C SER A 90 -16.46 5.37 7.42
N ASN A 91 -15.96 4.86 6.30
CA ASN A 91 -15.14 3.65 6.24
C ASN A 91 -13.76 4.01 5.71
N TYR A 92 -12.71 3.56 6.42
CA TYR A 92 -11.32 3.81 6.08
C TYR A 92 -10.61 2.49 5.88
N GLN A 93 -9.95 2.37 4.73
CA GLN A 93 -9.06 1.26 4.41
C GLN A 93 -7.63 1.78 4.31
N VAL A 94 -6.69 1.08 4.93
CA VAL A 94 -5.25 1.34 4.80
C VAL A 94 -4.64 0.17 4.04
N SER A 95 -3.93 0.45 2.95
CA SER A 95 -3.19 -0.55 2.17
C SER A 95 -1.76 -0.05 1.95
N CYS A 96 -0.77 -0.83 2.35
CA CYS A 96 0.64 -0.50 2.26
C CYS A 96 1.33 -1.22 1.10
N GLU A 97 2.41 -0.64 0.58
CA GLU A 97 3.16 -1.19 -0.57
C GLU A 97 3.85 -2.53 -0.25
N ASN A 98 4.07 -2.82 1.03
CA ASN A 98 4.56 -4.11 1.51
C ASN A 98 3.46 -5.19 1.63
N GLY A 99 2.21 -4.85 1.32
CA GLY A 99 1.06 -5.75 1.40
C GLY A 99 0.33 -5.71 2.75
N ASP A 100 0.75 -4.90 3.72
CA ASP A 100 0.01 -4.74 4.97
C ASP A 100 -1.33 -4.04 4.71
N GLU A 101 -2.39 -4.53 5.35
CA GLU A 101 -3.73 -3.96 5.18
C GLU A 101 -4.48 -3.87 6.49
N GLY A 102 -5.37 -2.87 6.59
CA GLY A 102 -6.32 -2.79 7.68
C GLY A 102 -7.54 -1.97 7.32
N PHE A 103 -8.59 -2.15 8.11
CA PHE A 103 -9.89 -1.53 7.85
C PHE A 103 -10.53 -1.12 9.17
N ILE A 104 -11.14 0.07 9.17
CA ILE A 104 -12.03 0.54 10.23
C ILE A 104 -13.28 1.14 9.59
N GLY A 105 -14.43 0.59 9.94
CA GLY A 105 -15.72 1.04 9.43
C GLY A 105 -16.57 1.67 10.52
N GLY A 106 -17.61 2.40 10.12
CA GLY A 106 -18.59 2.94 11.07
C GLY A 106 -18.12 4.16 11.85
N VAL A 107 -17.08 4.85 11.39
CA VAL A 107 -16.52 6.02 12.09
C VAL A 107 -17.41 7.24 11.85
N TRP A 108 -17.79 7.92 12.93
CA TRP A 108 -18.53 9.18 12.88
C TRP A 108 -17.62 10.34 13.26
N TYR A 109 -17.83 11.48 12.60
CA TYR A 109 -17.14 12.73 12.85
C TYR A 109 -18.13 13.81 13.26
#